data_AF-A0A379LXY2-F1
#
_entry.id   AF-A0A379LXY2-F1
#
_cell.length_a   1.000
_cell.length_b   1.000
_cell.length_c   1.000
_cell.angle_alpha   90.00
_cell.angle_beta   90.00
_cell.angle_gamma   90.00
#
_symmetry.space_group_name_H-M   'P 1'
#
loop_
_entity.id
_entity.type
_entity.pdbx_description
1 polymer ?
#
loop_
_entity_poly.entity_id
_entity_poly.type
_entity_poly.pdbx_seq_one_letter_code
_entity_poly.pdbx_strand_id
1 'polypeptide(L)'
;MPDALERLTPQQRDLLTQRFGRTVVVADMSWGLVSTTVLAIDTDEGRLVVKAGGAPDRHIGREISAHERWTGPWVGCGRAARMVFADRATKLVVTEYLPGRLIQGTAASSSLDVYEQAGALLAQFHRQERIVDEGYERSANAKTLRWLAAAHRIGPEAAGRLRAMVEGWPTPTATLVPTHGDWQSRNWLADDAGVVKVIDFGRAALRPAGEDFERLAVREFLRVPGAEQAFVCGYGEDPREAEAWFRQRVRAAVAVAVWAFHVGDDSYEAEGHRMIARLLLAPRF
;
A
#
# COMPACT_ATOMS: atom_id res chain seq x y z
N MET A 1 -18.74 24.33 2.09
CA MET A 1 -17.31 24.04 1.87
C MET A 1 -16.92 24.75 0.59
N PRO A 2 -15.77 25.45 0.49
CA PRO A 2 -15.24 25.83 -0.82
C PRO A 2 -15.27 24.58 -1.71
N ASP A 3 -15.73 24.73 -2.95
CA ASP A 3 -16.19 23.63 -3.78
C ASP A 3 -15.07 22.59 -3.91
N ALA A 4 -15.17 21.48 -3.18
CA ALA A 4 -14.10 20.47 -3.11
C ALA A 4 -13.83 19.85 -4.50
N LEU A 5 -14.76 20.03 -5.45
CA LEU A 5 -14.55 19.73 -6.87
C LEU A 5 -13.50 20.64 -7.52
N GLU A 6 -13.25 21.86 -7.04
CA GLU A 6 -12.19 22.75 -7.53
C GLU A 6 -10.79 22.16 -7.34
N ARG A 7 -10.64 21.16 -6.46
CA ARG A 7 -9.39 20.39 -6.34
C ARG A 7 -9.17 19.43 -7.51
N LEU A 8 -10.19 19.18 -8.32
CA LEU A 8 -10.10 18.42 -9.56
C LEU A 8 -9.76 19.36 -10.72
N THR A 9 -9.03 18.85 -11.71
CA THR A 9 -8.78 19.61 -12.93
C THR A 9 -10.09 19.84 -13.70
N PRO A 10 -10.19 20.87 -14.56
CA PRO A 10 -11.36 21.06 -15.41
C PRO A 10 -11.75 19.80 -16.18
N GLN A 11 -10.77 19.12 -16.77
CA GLN A 11 -10.97 17.87 -17.52
C GLN A 11 -11.55 16.74 -16.64
N GLN A 12 -11.08 16.60 -15.40
CA GLN A 12 -11.63 15.61 -14.47
C GLN A 12 -13.08 15.94 -14.09
N ARG A 13 -13.41 17.22 -13.86
CA ARG A 13 -14.79 17.66 -13.57
C ARG A 13 -15.73 17.45 -14.74
N ASP A 14 -15.27 17.77 -15.95
CA ASP A 14 -16.06 17.59 -17.17
C ASP A 14 -16.38 16.11 -17.38
N LEU A 15 -15.39 15.22 -17.19
CA LEU A 15 -15.62 13.78 -17.25
C LEU A 15 -16.60 13.29 -16.19
N LEU A 16 -16.48 13.73 -14.93
CA LEU A 16 -17.44 13.34 -13.89
C LEU A 16 -18.86 13.79 -14.24
N THR A 17 -19.01 15.02 -14.71
CA THR A 17 -20.32 15.59 -15.11
C THR A 17 -20.89 14.83 -16.31
N GLN A 18 -20.07 14.51 -17.31
CA GLN A 18 -20.49 13.76 -18.49
C GLN A 18 -20.93 12.33 -18.14
N ARG A 19 -20.26 11.69 -17.16
CA ARG A 19 -20.53 10.28 -16.80
C ARG A 19 -21.64 10.11 -15.78
N PHE A 20 -21.73 11.00 -14.80
CA PHE A 20 -22.63 10.84 -13.64
C PHE A 20 -23.64 11.98 -13.49
N GLY A 21 -23.67 12.92 -14.44
CA GLY A 21 -24.58 14.06 -14.39
C GLY A 21 -24.28 14.99 -13.22
N ARG A 22 -25.33 15.40 -12.51
CA ARG A 22 -25.18 16.27 -11.34
C ARG A 22 -24.60 15.46 -10.18
N THR A 23 -23.49 15.95 -9.63
CA THR A 23 -22.84 15.34 -8.47
C THR A 23 -22.77 16.33 -7.31
N VAL A 24 -22.91 15.82 -6.08
CA VAL A 24 -22.79 16.64 -4.86
C VAL A 24 -21.68 16.05 -3.99
N VAL A 25 -20.68 16.85 -3.63
CA VAL A 25 -19.65 16.39 -2.71
C VAL A 25 -20.22 16.31 -1.30
N VAL A 26 -20.14 15.11 -0.71
CA VAL A 26 -20.60 14.87 0.67
C VAL A 26 -19.44 14.85 1.67
N ALA A 27 -18.25 14.47 1.24
CA ALA A 27 -17.05 14.52 2.07
C ALA A 27 -15.77 14.63 1.24
N ASP A 28 -14.79 15.39 1.74
CA ASP A 28 -13.40 15.33 1.30
C ASP A 28 -12.64 14.35 2.21
N MET A 29 -12.17 13.25 1.62
CA MET A 29 -11.46 12.16 2.30
C MET A 29 -9.96 12.17 1.98
N SER A 30 -9.43 13.28 1.46
CA SER A 30 -8.03 13.42 1.07
C SER A 30 -7.11 13.55 2.29
N TRP A 31 -5.94 12.91 2.25
CA TRP A 31 -4.95 12.97 3.34
C TRP A 31 -4.03 14.21 3.29
N GLY A 32 -3.99 14.95 2.19
CA GLY A 32 -3.19 16.19 2.05
C GLY A 32 -1.67 15.99 1.91
N LEU A 33 -1.17 14.76 1.89
CA LEU A 33 0.26 14.42 1.81
C LEU A 33 0.77 14.19 0.38
N VAL A 34 -0.14 13.92 -0.56
CA VAL A 34 0.16 13.69 -1.98
C VAL A 34 -0.85 14.45 -2.84
N SER A 35 -0.55 14.63 -4.13
CA SER A 35 -1.43 15.33 -5.09
C SER A 35 -2.69 14.53 -5.49
N THR A 36 -3.11 13.57 -4.66
CA THR A 36 -4.31 12.77 -4.87
C THR A 36 -5.47 13.37 -4.08
N THR A 37 -6.52 13.77 -4.77
CA THR A 37 -7.79 14.19 -4.19
C THR A 37 -8.71 12.98 -4.09
N VAL A 38 -9.35 12.78 -2.93
CA VAL A 38 -10.32 11.70 -2.69
C VAL A 38 -11.62 12.31 -2.18
N LEU A 39 -12.70 12.17 -2.94
CA LEU A 39 -14.00 12.74 -2.61
C LEU A 39 -15.06 11.64 -2.54
N ALA A 40 -15.94 11.71 -1.54
CA ALA A 40 -17.22 11.00 -1.59
C ALA A 40 -18.25 11.94 -2.24
N ILE A 41 -18.97 11.42 -3.22
CA ILE A 41 -20.00 12.17 -3.95
C ILE A 41 -21.31 11.40 -3.95
N ASP A 42 -22.43 12.11 -3.89
CA ASP A 42 -23.75 11.57 -4.19
C ASP A 42 -24.10 11.88 -5.66
N THR A 43 -24.61 10.86 -6.35
CA THR A 43 -25.15 10.93 -7.72
C THR A 43 -26.56 10.32 -7.74
N ASP A 44 -27.26 10.43 -8.86
CA ASP A 44 -28.57 9.77 -9.03
C ASP A 44 -28.48 8.24 -8.96
N GLU A 45 -27.29 7.67 -9.18
CA GLU A 45 -27.00 6.22 -9.12
C GLU A 45 -26.56 5.76 -7.73
N GLY A 46 -26.39 6.68 -6.78
CA GLY A 46 -25.96 6.41 -5.41
C GLY A 46 -24.65 7.08 -5.03
N ARG A 47 -24.09 6.66 -3.89
CA ARG A 47 -22.84 7.24 -3.38
C ARG A 47 -21.62 6.58 -4.02
N LEU A 48 -20.71 7.41 -4.51
CA LEU A 48 -19.46 7.00 -5.15
C LEU A 48 -18.25 7.62 -4.44
N VAL A 49 -17.09 7.02 -4.65
CA VAL A 49 -15.79 7.58 -4.27
C VAL A 49 -14.99 7.90 -5.51
N VAL A 50 -14.61 9.15 -5.64
CA VAL A 50 -13.74 9.69 -6.69
C VAL A 50 -12.32 9.79 -6.16
N LYS A 51 -11.36 9.22 -6.86
CA LYS A 51 -9.93 9.46 -6.65
C LYS A 51 -9.32 10.06 -7.90
N ALA A 52 -8.65 11.19 -7.74
CA ALA A 52 -8.05 11.95 -8.82
C ALA A 52 -6.61 12.29 -8.50
N GLY A 53 -5.69 11.89 -9.37
CA GLY A 53 -4.25 12.16 -9.22
C GLY A 53 -3.81 13.41 -9.95
N GLY A 54 -2.88 14.17 -9.36
CA GLY A 54 -2.21 15.28 -10.03
C GLY A 54 -1.16 14.85 -11.06
N ALA A 55 -0.51 15.81 -11.72
CA ALA A 55 0.49 15.57 -12.77
C ALA A 55 1.63 14.58 -12.40
N PRO A 56 2.23 14.59 -11.19
CA PRO A 56 3.27 13.62 -10.84
C PRO A 56 2.73 12.27 -10.35
N ASP A 57 1.42 12.13 -10.12
CA ASP A 57 0.82 10.93 -9.54
C ASP A 57 1.03 9.69 -10.42
N ARG A 58 1.46 8.59 -9.80
CA ARG A 58 1.60 7.28 -10.44
C ARG A 58 0.72 6.22 -9.77
N HIS A 59 -0.07 6.62 -8.78
CA HIS A 59 -0.86 5.73 -7.95
C HIS A 59 -2.17 5.35 -8.63
N ILE A 60 -2.83 6.30 -9.29
CA ILE A 60 -4.11 6.03 -9.96
C ILE A 60 -3.97 4.97 -11.04
N GLY A 61 -2.90 5.01 -11.84
CA GLY A 61 -2.67 3.98 -12.85
C GLY A 61 -2.50 2.57 -12.27
N ARG A 62 -1.94 2.45 -11.07
CA ARG A 62 -1.81 1.17 -10.36
C ARG A 62 -3.14 0.71 -9.78
N GLU A 63 -3.89 1.63 -9.16
CA GLU A 63 -5.21 1.35 -8.61
C GLU A 63 -6.19 0.88 -9.69
N ILE A 64 -6.22 1.53 -10.85
CA ILE A 64 -7.02 1.08 -12.00
C ILE A 64 -6.60 -0.35 -12.41
N SER A 65 -5.29 -0.62 -12.51
CA SER A 65 -4.81 -1.96 -12.90
C SER A 65 -5.17 -3.04 -11.88
N ALA A 66 -5.17 -2.70 -10.59
CA ALA A 66 -5.59 -3.61 -9.54
C ALA A 66 -7.08 -3.92 -9.64
N HIS A 67 -7.92 -2.90 -9.87
CA HIS A 67 -9.35 -3.09 -10.06
C HIS A 67 -9.68 -3.93 -11.30
N GLU A 68 -8.97 -3.71 -12.40
CA GLU A 68 -9.14 -4.47 -13.65
C GLU A 68 -8.75 -5.94 -13.51
N ARG A 69 -7.76 -6.28 -12.66
CA ARG A 69 -7.11 -7.60 -12.68
C ARG A 69 -7.29 -8.43 -11.41
N TRP A 70 -7.33 -7.80 -10.24
CA TRP A 70 -7.09 -8.50 -8.98
C TRP A 70 -8.15 -8.22 -7.90
N THR A 71 -9.00 -7.20 -8.01
CA THR A 71 -10.04 -6.97 -6.98
C THR A 71 -11.31 -7.79 -7.19
N GLY A 72 -11.47 -8.44 -8.34
CA GLY A 72 -12.69 -9.16 -8.71
C GLY A 72 -13.24 -10.11 -7.62
N PRO A 73 -12.41 -11.01 -7.05
CA PRO A 73 -12.86 -11.90 -5.98
C PRO A 73 -13.36 -11.17 -4.73
N TRP A 74 -12.72 -10.06 -4.35
CA TRP A 74 -13.14 -9.25 -3.20
C TRP A 74 -14.40 -8.44 -3.49
N VAL A 75 -14.56 -7.93 -4.71
CA VAL A 75 -15.80 -7.26 -5.13
C VAL A 75 -16.97 -8.24 -5.06
N GLY A 76 -16.79 -9.48 -5.54
CA GLY A 76 -17.83 -10.51 -5.53
C GLY A 76 -18.33 -10.90 -4.14
N CYS A 77 -17.57 -10.66 -3.09
CA CYS A 77 -17.96 -10.92 -1.70
C CYS A 77 -18.06 -9.65 -0.82
N GLY A 78 -18.12 -8.45 -1.43
CA GLY A 78 -18.30 -7.19 -0.71
C GLY A 78 -17.10 -6.76 0.15
N ARG A 79 -15.91 -7.29 -0.13
CA ARG A 79 -14.65 -7.02 0.58
C ARG A 79 -13.83 -5.90 -0.07
N ALA A 80 -14.18 -5.47 -1.28
CA ALA A 80 -13.60 -4.31 -1.94
C ALA A 80 -14.67 -3.60 -2.78
N ALA A 81 -14.46 -2.31 -3.06
CA ALA A 81 -15.36 -1.53 -3.90
C ALA A 81 -15.24 -1.95 -5.37
N ARG A 82 -16.38 -1.99 -6.08
CA ARG A 82 -16.39 -2.14 -7.54
C ARG A 82 -15.94 -0.83 -8.18
N MET A 83 -15.03 -0.92 -9.16
CA MET A 83 -14.71 0.21 -10.03
C MET A 83 -15.83 0.43 -11.04
N VAL A 84 -16.42 1.63 -11.05
CA VAL A 84 -17.54 1.99 -11.94
C VAL A 84 -17.06 2.75 -13.16
N PHE A 85 -15.98 3.51 -13.02
CA PHE A 85 -15.38 4.28 -14.10
C PHE A 85 -13.90 4.50 -13.83
N ALA A 86 -13.10 4.55 -14.89
CA ALA A 86 -11.71 4.96 -14.82
C ALA A 86 -11.31 5.63 -16.12
N ASP A 87 -10.41 6.60 -16.01
CA ASP A 87 -9.73 7.21 -17.13
C ASP A 87 -8.25 7.43 -16.77
N ARG A 88 -7.37 6.71 -17.47
CA ARG A 88 -5.93 6.72 -17.19
C ARG A 88 -5.26 8.03 -17.62
N ALA A 89 -5.78 8.69 -18.67
CA ALA A 89 -5.21 9.91 -19.20
C ALA A 89 -5.38 11.08 -18.23
N THR A 90 -6.57 11.21 -17.65
CA THR A 90 -6.91 12.21 -16.63
C THR A 90 -6.62 11.75 -15.21
N LYS A 91 -6.14 10.51 -15.02
CA LYS A 91 -5.84 9.92 -13.71
C LYS A 91 -7.03 9.98 -12.77
N LEU A 92 -8.17 9.52 -13.26
CA LEU A 92 -9.42 9.49 -12.54
C LEU A 92 -9.84 8.03 -12.36
N VAL A 93 -10.19 7.65 -11.13
CA VAL A 93 -10.86 6.38 -10.84
C VAL A 93 -12.05 6.65 -9.93
N VAL A 94 -13.18 6.03 -10.26
CA VAL A 94 -14.42 6.14 -9.52
C VAL A 94 -14.87 4.75 -9.14
N THR A 95 -15.19 4.58 -7.87
CA THR A 95 -15.64 3.31 -7.29
C THR A 95 -16.96 3.50 -6.56
N GLU A 96 -17.69 2.41 -6.34
CA GLU A 96 -18.79 2.41 -5.39
C GLU A 96 -18.30 2.82 -4.00
N TYR A 97 -19.16 3.50 -3.24
CA TYR A 97 -18.86 3.72 -1.84
C TYR A 97 -18.91 2.40 -1.07
N LEU A 98 -17.81 2.07 -0.39
CA LEU A 98 -17.70 0.88 0.43
C LEU A 98 -18.07 1.20 1.89
N PRO A 99 -19.20 0.71 2.41
CA PRO A 99 -19.61 1.00 3.78
C PRO A 99 -18.68 0.32 4.78
N GLY A 100 -18.27 1.08 5.79
CA GLY A 100 -17.44 0.62 6.89
C GLY A 100 -16.72 1.78 7.55
N ARG A 101 -16.12 1.52 8.71
CA ARG A 101 -15.29 2.47 9.44
C ARG A 101 -13.84 2.06 9.33
N LEU A 102 -12.96 3.05 9.23
CA LEU A 102 -11.52 2.80 9.22
C LEU A 102 -11.12 2.02 10.48
N ILE A 103 -10.37 0.94 10.32
CA ILE A 103 -9.89 0.15 11.45
C ILE A 103 -8.85 0.94 12.25
N GLN A 104 -7.94 1.65 11.57
CA GLN A 104 -6.93 2.48 12.21
C GLN A 104 -7.56 3.47 13.21
N GLY A 105 -7.00 3.51 14.42
CA GLY A 105 -7.45 4.43 15.47
C GLY A 105 -8.72 3.99 16.22
N THR A 106 -9.24 2.79 15.94
CA THR A 106 -10.38 2.21 16.66
C THR A 106 -9.96 0.99 17.47
N ALA A 107 -10.83 0.50 18.36
CA ALA A 107 -10.60 -0.73 19.12
C ALA A 107 -10.37 -1.96 18.21
N ALA A 108 -10.93 -1.96 17.00
CA ALA A 108 -10.74 -3.04 16.03
C ALA A 108 -9.27 -3.21 15.61
N SER A 109 -8.44 -2.15 15.69
CA SER A 109 -7.01 -2.23 15.38
C SER A 109 -6.20 -3.10 16.35
N SER A 110 -6.79 -3.55 17.46
CA SER A 110 -6.18 -4.48 18.41
C SER A 110 -6.86 -5.87 18.40
N SER A 111 -7.80 -6.11 17.48
CA SER A 111 -8.52 -7.38 17.38
C SER A 111 -7.73 -8.41 16.58
N LEU A 112 -7.50 -9.59 17.15
CA LEU A 112 -6.83 -10.69 16.45
C LEU A 112 -7.65 -11.21 15.26
N ASP A 113 -8.98 -11.19 15.36
CA ASP A 113 -9.89 -11.57 14.28
C ASP A 113 -9.70 -10.67 13.04
N VAL A 114 -9.42 -9.37 13.23
CA VAL A 114 -9.11 -8.46 12.12
C VAL A 114 -7.84 -8.89 11.39
N TYR A 115 -6.80 -9.29 12.12
CA TYR A 115 -5.55 -9.77 11.53
C TYR A 115 -5.74 -11.10 10.81
N GLU A 116 -6.53 -12.02 11.37
CA GLU A 116 -6.88 -13.28 10.72
C GLU A 116 -7.65 -13.05 9.41
N GLN A 117 -8.70 -12.21 9.43
CA GLN A 117 -9.43 -11.85 8.22
C GLN A 117 -8.53 -11.15 7.18
N ALA A 118 -7.65 -10.24 7.60
CA ALA A 118 -6.70 -9.57 6.72
C ALA A 118 -5.70 -10.57 6.10
N GLY A 119 -5.21 -11.54 6.88
CA GLY A 119 -4.37 -12.62 6.36
C GLY A 119 -5.09 -13.43 5.27
N ALA A 120 -6.34 -13.83 5.54
CA ALA A 120 -7.15 -14.61 4.61
C ALA A 120 -7.45 -13.87 3.31
N LEU A 121 -7.79 -12.58 3.39
CA LEU A 121 -7.98 -11.73 2.22
C LEU A 121 -6.69 -11.65 1.40
N LEU A 122 -5.56 -11.35 2.04
CA LEU A 122 -4.28 -11.22 1.35
C LEU A 122 -3.86 -12.52 0.65
N ALA A 123 -4.10 -13.67 1.28
CA ALA A 123 -3.86 -14.97 0.65
C ALA A 123 -4.71 -15.17 -0.60
N GLN A 124 -5.99 -14.78 -0.57
CA GLN A 124 -6.84 -14.79 -1.76
C GLN A 124 -6.29 -13.88 -2.86
N PHE A 125 -5.81 -12.69 -2.50
CA PHE A 125 -5.22 -11.74 -3.44
C PHE A 125 -3.99 -12.31 -4.12
N HIS A 126 -3.02 -12.80 -3.33
CA HIS A 126 -1.74 -13.33 -3.79
C HIS A 126 -1.87 -14.58 -4.67
N ARG A 127 -2.95 -15.36 -4.53
CA ARG A 127 -3.18 -16.59 -5.32
C ARG A 127 -3.66 -16.34 -6.74
N GLN A 128 -4.04 -15.12 -7.10
CA GLN A 128 -4.64 -14.84 -8.41
C GLN A 128 -3.66 -14.94 -9.57
N GLU A 129 -2.38 -14.66 -9.33
CA GLU A 129 -1.36 -14.64 -10.38
C GLU A 129 0.01 -14.93 -9.79
N ARG A 130 0.83 -15.66 -10.56
CA ARG A 130 2.19 -16.02 -10.20
C ARG A 130 3.11 -15.86 -11.40
N ILE A 131 4.11 -15.00 -11.27
CA ILE A 131 5.14 -14.78 -12.30
C ILE A 131 6.51 -15.12 -11.72
N VAL A 132 7.30 -15.86 -12.49
CA VAL A 132 8.70 -16.12 -12.18
C VAL A 132 9.55 -15.05 -12.88
N ASP A 133 10.36 -14.31 -12.12
CA ASP A 133 11.16 -13.19 -12.62
C ASP A 133 12.61 -13.30 -12.13
N GLU A 134 13.54 -13.47 -13.07
CA GLU A 134 14.98 -13.59 -12.82
C GLU A 134 15.66 -12.22 -12.61
N GLY A 135 15.01 -11.13 -13.03
CA GLY A 135 15.53 -9.76 -12.99
C GLY A 135 15.07 -8.95 -11.77
N TYR A 136 14.06 -9.41 -11.04
CA TYR A 136 13.47 -8.68 -9.91
C TYR A 136 14.51 -8.33 -8.84
N GLU A 137 15.23 -9.32 -8.32
CA GLU A 137 16.19 -9.12 -7.23
C GLU A 137 17.33 -8.18 -7.64
N ARG A 138 17.81 -8.29 -8.89
CA ARG A 138 18.81 -7.37 -9.46
C ARG A 138 18.28 -5.94 -9.50
N SER A 139 17.05 -5.76 -9.98
CA SER A 139 16.40 -4.45 -10.08
C SER A 139 16.14 -3.84 -8.70
N ALA A 140 15.76 -4.65 -7.72
CA ALA A 140 15.55 -4.24 -6.33
C ALA A 140 16.87 -3.81 -5.66
N ASN A 141 17.97 -4.53 -5.89
CA ASN A 141 19.30 -4.16 -5.43
C ASN A 141 19.74 -2.83 -6.04
N ALA A 142 19.67 -2.70 -7.37
CA ALA A 142 20.03 -1.46 -8.07
C ALA A 142 19.19 -0.26 -7.61
N LYS A 143 17.89 -0.45 -7.35
CA LYS A 143 17.03 0.59 -6.77
C LYS A 143 17.50 1.03 -5.39
N THR A 144 17.90 0.09 -4.54
CA THR A 144 18.36 0.38 -3.18
C THR A 144 19.70 1.10 -3.19
N LEU A 145 20.62 0.70 -4.08
CA LEU A 145 21.89 1.40 -4.27
C LEU A 145 21.69 2.83 -4.78
N ARG A 146 20.71 3.06 -5.68
CA ARG A 146 20.34 4.44 -6.09
C ARG A 146 19.82 5.27 -4.92
N TRP A 147 19.05 4.70 -4.00
CA TRP A 147 18.65 5.41 -2.78
C TRP A 147 19.85 5.76 -1.89
N LEU A 148 20.79 4.84 -1.70
CA LEU A 148 22.03 5.06 -0.95
C LEU A 148 23.05 5.97 -1.66
N ALA A 149 22.79 6.36 -2.91
CA ALA A 149 23.58 7.33 -3.66
C ALA A 149 22.91 8.70 -3.72
N ALA A 150 21.61 8.78 -3.43
CA ALA A 150 20.89 10.05 -3.33
C ALA A 150 21.22 10.77 -2.02
N ALA A 151 20.77 12.03 -1.90
CA ALA A 151 20.90 12.78 -0.66
C ALA A 151 20.09 12.08 0.46
N HIS A 152 20.73 11.86 1.62
CA HIS A 152 20.10 11.22 2.77
C HIS A 152 20.86 11.56 4.06
N ARG A 153 20.24 11.33 5.23
CA ARG A 153 20.89 11.53 6.54
C ARG A 153 21.35 10.25 7.22
N ILE A 154 21.29 9.09 6.54
CA ILE A 154 21.88 7.83 7.04
C ILE A 154 23.38 8.05 7.28
N GLY A 155 23.84 7.79 8.51
CA GLY A 155 25.24 7.98 8.90
C GLY A 155 26.22 7.20 8.01
N PRO A 156 27.41 7.73 7.74
CA PRO A 156 28.31 7.21 6.70
C PRO A 156 28.74 5.75 6.93
N GLU A 157 28.98 5.35 8.18
CA GLU A 157 29.30 3.96 8.51
C GLU A 157 28.14 3.00 8.20
N ALA A 158 26.92 3.35 8.65
CA ALA A 158 25.73 2.57 8.39
C ALA A 158 25.43 2.49 6.88
N ALA A 159 25.54 3.61 6.16
CA ALA A 159 25.38 3.65 4.71
C ALA A 159 26.41 2.78 3.99
N GLY A 160 27.67 2.80 4.42
CA GLY A 160 28.74 1.94 3.88
C GLY A 160 28.46 0.45 4.09
N ARG A 161 28.04 0.06 5.31
CA ARG A 161 27.65 -1.32 5.63
C ARG A 161 26.44 -1.79 4.80
N LEU A 162 25.41 -0.96 4.69
CA LEU A 162 24.23 -1.25 3.88
C LEU A 162 24.58 -1.42 2.40
N ARG A 163 25.44 -0.54 1.86
CA ARG A 163 25.92 -0.63 0.47
C ARG A 163 26.65 -1.94 0.23
N ALA A 164 27.64 -2.26 1.07
CA ALA A 164 28.40 -3.51 0.96
C ALA A 164 27.51 -4.76 1.07
N MET A 165 26.47 -4.73 1.92
CA MET A 165 25.48 -5.79 1.99
C MET A 165 24.70 -5.96 0.69
N VAL A 166 24.16 -4.87 0.14
CA VAL A 166 23.34 -4.91 -1.08
C VAL A 166 24.16 -5.34 -2.30
N GLU A 167 25.42 -4.89 -2.40
CA GLU A 167 26.36 -5.27 -3.46
C GLU A 167 26.74 -6.75 -3.39
N GLY A 168 26.82 -7.33 -2.19
CA GLY A 168 27.17 -8.73 -1.97
C GLY A 168 26.00 -9.72 -2.04
N TRP A 169 24.76 -9.27 -2.21
CA TRP A 169 23.60 -10.17 -2.21
C TRP A 169 23.48 -11.00 -3.50
N PRO A 170 22.99 -12.24 -3.39
CA PRO A 170 22.59 -13.00 -4.56
C PRO A 170 21.38 -12.36 -5.24
N THR A 171 21.18 -12.68 -6.51
CA THR A 171 19.98 -12.32 -7.27
C THR A 171 19.24 -13.58 -7.71
N PRO A 172 18.64 -14.33 -6.76
CA PRO A 172 17.88 -15.52 -7.13
C PRO A 172 16.64 -15.14 -7.92
N THR A 173 16.10 -16.10 -8.65
CA THR A 173 14.79 -15.97 -9.28
C THR A 173 13.72 -15.70 -8.23
N ALA A 174 12.91 -14.67 -8.45
CA ALA A 174 11.82 -14.30 -7.56
C ALA A 174 10.50 -14.82 -8.11
N THR A 175 9.63 -15.28 -7.21
CA THR A 175 8.22 -15.46 -7.54
C THR A 175 7.44 -14.21 -7.15
N LEU A 176 6.79 -13.59 -8.12
CA LEU A 176 5.98 -12.40 -7.96
C LEU A 176 4.50 -12.77 -7.95
N VAL A 177 3.77 -12.16 -7.02
CA VAL A 177 2.33 -12.24 -6.86
C VAL A 177 1.76 -10.82 -6.87
N PRO A 178 0.47 -10.63 -7.14
CA PRO A 178 -0.15 -9.32 -6.94
C PRO A 178 -0.04 -8.96 -5.47
N THR A 179 0.54 -7.80 -5.18
CA THR A 179 0.66 -7.24 -3.82
C THR A 179 -0.15 -5.97 -3.74
N HIS A 180 -0.77 -5.69 -2.60
CA HIS A 180 -1.41 -4.42 -2.30
C HIS A 180 -0.37 -3.28 -2.25
N GLY A 181 0.80 -3.58 -1.69
CA GLY A 181 1.93 -2.66 -1.52
C GLY A 181 1.75 -1.62 -0.41
N ASP A 182 0.66 -1.71 0.36
CA ASP A 182 0.39 -0.85 1.52
C ASP A 182 -0.53 -1.55 2.53
N TRP A 183 -0.30 -2.84 2.78
CA TRP A 183 -1.16 -3.66 3.62
C TRP A 183 -1.03 -3.30 5.11
N GLN A 184 -2.01 -2.57 5.65
CA GLN A 184 -2.04 -2.06 7.03
C GLN A 184 -3.43 -1.54 7.39
N SER A 185 -3.72 -1.36 8.69
CA SER A 185 -5.04 -1.00 9.22
C SER A 185 -5.62 0.31 8.69
N ARG A 186 -4.80 1.18 8.11
CA ARG A 186 -5.23 2.43 7.46
C ARG A 186 -5.90 2.23 6.10
N ASN A 187 -5.81 1.02 5.56
CA ASN A 187 -6.40 0.62 4.29
C ASN A 187 -7.43 -0.50 4.49
N TRP A 188 -7.83 -0.73 5.74
CA TRP A 188 -8.86 -1.68 6.12
C TRP A 188 -10.05 -0.95 6.74
N LEU A 189 -11.24 -1.33 6.30
CA LEU A 189 -12.50 -0.95 6.92
C LEU A 189 -13.07 -2.15 7.68
N ALA A 190 -13.83 -1.90 8.73
CA ALA A 190 -14.72 -2.88 9.32
C ALA A 190 -16.15 -2.36 9.22
N ASP A 191 -17.09 -3.20 8.80
CA ASP A 191 -18.51 -2.87 8.96
C ASP A 191 -19.01 -3.21 10.37
N ASP A 192 -20.29 -2.94 10.63
CA ASP A 192 -20.89 -3.12 11.94
C ASP A 192 -20.90 -4.58 12.41
N ALA A 193 -20.75 -5.54 11.48
CA ALA A 193 -20.62 -6.97 11.79
C ALA A 193 -19.16 -7.41 12.00
N GLY A 194 -18.19 -6.48 11.91
CA GLY A 194 -16.75 -6.78 12.06
C GLY A 194 -16.12 -7.36 10.80
N VAL A 195 -16.79 -7.29 9.65
CA VAL A 195 -16.28 -7.82 8.37
C VAL A 195 -15.22 -6.86 7.83
N VAL A 196 -13.98 -7.33 7.72
CA VAL A 196 -12.86 -6.56 7.16
C VAL A 196 -13.02 -6.35 5.65
N LYS A 197 -12.83 -5.13 5.18
CA LYS A 197 -12.86 -4.73 3.77
C LYS A 197 -11.61 -3.92 3.43
N VAL A 198 -11.24 -3.89 2.16
CA VAL A 198 -9.96 -3.33 1.69
C VAL A 198 -10.21 -2.16 0.76
N ILE A 199 -9.40 -1.11 0.94
CA ILE A 199 -9.39 0.10 0.11
C ILE A 199 -7.95 0.48 -0.27
N ASP A 200 -7.82 1.38 -1.24
CA ASP A 200 -6.57 2.05 -1.61
C ASP A 200 -5.48 1.17 -2.25
N PHE A 201 -5.70 0.89 -3.53
CA PHE A 201 -4.81 0.07 -4.34
C PHE A 201 -3.71 0.87 -5.06
N GLY A 202 -3.46 2.12 -4.65
CA GLY A 202 -2.51 3.01 -5.31
C GLY A 202 -1.06 2.50 -5.32
N ARG A 203 -0.72 1.51 -4.51
CA ARG A 203 0.61 0.89 -4.45
C ARG A 203 0.67 -0.53 -5.04
N ALA A 204 -0.45 -1.01 -5.59
CA ALA A 204 -0.54 -2.37 -6.10
C ALA A 204 0.46 -2.63 -7.23
N ALA A 205 1.13 -3.78 -7.20
CA ALA A 205 2.01 -4.27 -8.26
C ALA A 205 2.37 -5.74 -8.04
N LEU A 206 3.03 -6.35 -9.02
CA LEU A 206 3.65 -7.66 -8.88
C LEU A 206 4.97 -7.57 -8.11
N ARG A 207 5.05 -8.26 -6.97
CA ARG A 207 6.23 -8.30 -6.08
C ARG A 207 6.25 -9.65 -5.33
N PRO A 208 7.35 -10.03 -4.65
CA PRO A 208 7.33 -11.13 -3.71
C PRO A 208 6.26 -10.93 -2.64
N ALA A 209 5.60 -12.02 -2.24
CA ALA A 209 4.49 -12.00 -1.29
C ALA A 209 4.86 -11.35 0.06
N GLY A 210 6.12 -11.47 0.47
CA GLY A 210 6.63 -10.84 1.68
C GLY A 210 6.46 -9.31 1.70
N GLU A 211 6.32 -8.62 0.56
CA GLU A 211 6.23 -7.14 0.52
C GLU A 211 5.07 -6.62 1.40
N ASP A 212 3.92 -7.29 1.37
CA ASP A 212 2.74 -6.88 2.14
C ASP A 212 2.84 -7.19 3.65
N PHE A 213 3.85 -7.93 4.09
CA PHE A 213 4.10 -8.17 5.52
C PHE A 213 4.97 -7.08 6.15
N GLU A 214 5.70 -6.29 5.35
CA GLU A 214 6.74 -5.37 5.83
C GLU A 214 6.22 -4.33 6.81
N ARG A 215 5.16 -3.61 6.41
CA ARG A 215 4.58 -2.55 7.24
C ARG A 215 3.99 -3.07 8.53
N LEU A 216 3.33 -4.24 8.48
CA LEU A 216 2.77 -4.89 9.66
C LEU A 216 3.89 -5.29 10.64
N ALA A 217 4.96 -5.89 10.13
CA ALA A 217 6.08 -6.36 10.94
C ALA A 217 6.83 -5.24 11.68
N VAL A 218 6.93 -4.04 11.10
CA VAL A 218 7.64 -2.91 11.73
C VAL A 218 6.74 -2.00 12.56
N ARG A 219 5.42 -2.18 12.50
CA ARG A 219 4.44 -1.35 13.21
C ARG A 219 3.47 -2.18 14.05
N GLU A 220 2.51 -2.82 13.39
CA GLU A 220 1.32 -3.37 14.02
C GLU A 220 1.62 -4.62 14.84
N PHE A 221 2.42 -5.55 14.29
CA PHE A 221 2.81 -6.77 15.00
C PHE A 221 3.65 -6.48 16.26
N LEU A 222 4.36 -5.36 16.29
CA LEU A 222 5.10 -4.92 17.49
C LEU A 222 4.19 -4.36 18.59
N ARG A 223 2.99 -3.90 18.24
CA ARG A 223 2.07 -3.22 19.17
C ARG A 223 0.94 -4.12 19.65
N VAL A 224 0.55 -5.10 18.85
CA VAL A 224 -0.58 -5.99 19.14
C VAL A 224 -0.05 -7.41 19.36
N PRO A 225 0.05 -7.86 20.62
CA PRO A 225 0.48 -9.23 20.93
C PRO A 225 -0.40 -10.26 20.22
N GLY A 226 0.22 -11.23 19.54
CA GLY A 226 -0.48 -12.29 18.81
C GLY A 226 -0.95 -11.92 17.39
N ALA A 227 -0.87 -10.65 16.98
CA ALA A 227 -1.33 -10.22 15.66
C ALA A 227 -0.61 -10.90 14.50
N GLU A 228 0.72 -11.08 14.60
CA GLU A 228 1.48 -11.79 13.56
C GLU A 228 1.03 -13.25 13.42
N GLN A 229 0.80 -13.94 14.54
CA GLN A 229 0.34 -15.32 14.54
C GLN A 229 -1.08 -15.43 13.96
N ALA A 230 -2.00 -14.56 14.37
CA ALA A 230 -3.35 -14.52 13.83
C ALA A 230 -3.35 -14.21 12.32
N PHE A 231 -2.52 -13.26 11.89
CA PHE A 231 -2.36 -12.91 10.49
C PHE A 231 -1.85 -14.09 9.65
N VAL A 232 -0.78 -14.74 10.10
CA VAL A 232 -0.22 -15.92 9.42
C VAL A 232 -1.23 -17.07 9.41
N CYS A 233 -1.97 -17.28 10.49
CA CYS A 233 -3.03 -18.29 10.56
C CYS A 233 -4.10 -18.04 9.49
N GLY A 234 -4.59 -16.80 9.38
CA GLY A 234 -5.55 -16.43 8.33
C GLY A 234 -4.99 -16.55 6.92
N TYR A 235 -3.71 -16.20 6.74
CA TYR A 235 -3.02 -16.33 5.45
C TYR A 235 -2.80 -17.81 5.04
N GLY A 236 -2.64 -18.70 6.02
CA GLY A 236 -2.51 -20.15 5.89
C GLY A 236 -1.08 -20.66 6.15
N GLU A 237 -0.10 -20.17 5.40
CA GLU A 237 1.32 -20.50 5.58
C GLU A 237 2.17 -19.25 5.41
N ASP A 238 3.18 -19.05 6.26
CA ASP A 238 4.05 -17.88 6.17
C ASP A 238 4.81 -17.86 4.83
N PRO A 239 4.55 -16.91 3.92
CA PRO A 239 5.19 -16.88 2.61
C PRO A 239 6.60 -16.28 2.64
N ARG A 240 7.10 -15.88 3.83
CA ARG A 240 8.38 -15.20 3.97
C ARG A 240 9.51 -16.21 4.11
N GLU A 241 10.39 -16.24 3.12
CA GLU A 241 11.68 -16.93 3.26
C GLU A 241 12.70 -16.04 3.99
N ALA A 242 13.39 -16.59 5.00
CA ALA A 242 14.21 -15.82 5.93
C ALA A 242 15.22 -14.88 5.25
N GLU A 243 15.99 -15.36 4.26
CA GLU A 243 16.98 -14.53 3.56
C GLU A 243 16.32 -13.46 2.68
N ALA A 244 15.27 -13.83 1.92
CA ALA A 244 14.54 -12.90 1.06
C ALA A 244 13.86 -11.81 1.89
N TRP A 245 13.28 -12.19 3.02
CA TRP A 245 12.67 -11.31 4.00
C TRP A 245 13.68 -10.34 4.59
N PHE A 246 14.87 -10.81 4.95
CA PHE A 246 15.94 -9.94 5.43
C PHE A 246 16.36 -8.91 4.38
N ARG A 247 16.59 -9.34 3.12
CA ARG A 247 16.89 -8.41 2.01
C ARG A 247 15.77 -7.37 1.86
N GLN A 248 14.52 -7.81 1.88
CA GLN A 248 13.37 -6.92 1.75
C GLN A 248 13.28 -5.89 2.88
N ARG A 249 13.49 -6.30 4.15
CA ARG A 249 13.50 -5.38 5.30
C ARG A 249 14.59 -4.34 5.19
N VAL A 250 15.79 -4.72 4.73
CA VAL A 250 16.88 -3.77 4.48
C VAL A 250 16.51 -2.77 3.39
N ARG A 251 15.96 -3.24 2.26
CA ARG A 251 15.50 -2.38 1.16
C ARG A 251 14.42 -1.41 1.61
N ALA A 252 13.46 -1.88 2.42
CA ALA A 252 12.39 -1.05 2.97
C ALA A 252 12.92 0.01 3.93
N ALA A 253 13.81 -0.36 4.86
CA ALA A 253 14.41 0.57 5.82
C ALA A 253 15.17 1.72 5.13
N VAL A 254 15.94 1.40 4.09
CA VAL A 254 16.61 2.41 3.24
C VAL A 254 15.58 3.27 2.53
N ALA A 255 14.59 2.66 1.87
CA ALA A 255 13.59 3.42 1.12
C ALA A 255 12.78 4.37 2.01
N VAL A 256 12.41 3.94 3.23
CA VAL A 256 11.71 4.77 4.22
C VAL A 256 12.57 5.96 4.63
N ALA A 257 13.81 5.73 5.07
CA ALA A 257 14.70 6.80 5.52
C ALA A 257 14.96 7.85 4.43
N VAL A 258 15.33 7.39 3.22
CA VAL A 258 15.72 8.30 2.14
C VAL A 258 14.52 9.01 1.51
N TRP A 259 13.39 8.32 1.33
CA TRP A 259 12.19 8.97 0.79
C TRP A 259 11.63 10.01 1.76
N ALA A 260 11.54 9.67 3.05
CA ALA A 260 11.03 10.58 4.07
C ALA A 260 11.88 11.86 4.17
N PHE A 261 13.21 11.73 4.07
CA PHE A 261 14.12 12.86 3.95
C PHE A 261 13.77 13.78 2.77
N HIS A 262 13.57 13.22 1.57
CA HIS A 262 13.26 14.01 0.38
C HIS A 262 11.91 14.74 0.45
N VAL A 263 10.93 14.21 1.18
CA VAL A 263 9.61 14.85 1.34
C VAL A 263 9.50 15.69 2.63
N GLY A 264 10.56 15.75 3.43
CA GLY A 264 10.60 16.52 4.68
C GLY A 264 9.77 15.91 5.82
N ASP A 265 9.54 14.60 5.82
CA ASP A 265 8.84 13.90 6.90
C ASP A 265 9.84 13.37 7.93
N ASP A 266 10.27 14.25 8.84
CA ASP A 266 11.26 13.91 9.88
C ASP A 266 10.80 12.74 10.78
N SER A 267 9.48 12.60 10.99
CA SER A 267 8.91 11.55 11.84
C SER A 267 9.07 10.17 11.21
N TYR A 268 8.84 10.08 9.90
CA TYR A 268 8.95 8.86 9.12
C TYR A 268 10.41 8.57 8.76
N GLU A 269 11.25 9.60 8.59
CA GLU A 269 12.69 9.46 8.46
C GLU A 269 13.26 8.76 9.71
N ALA A 270 12.89 9.23 10.90
CA ALA A 270 13.30 8.61 12.16
C ALA A 270 12.86 7.14 12.30
N GLU A 271 11.73 6.75 11.71
CA GLU A 271 11.31 5.34 11.64
C GLU A 271 12.29 4.51 10.79
N GLY A 272 12.65 5.00 9.60
CA GLY A 272 13.65 4.38 8.74
C GLY A 272 15.01 4.21 9.44
N HIS A 273 15.46 5.23 10.17
CA HIS A 273 16.68 5.15 10.99
C HIS A 273 16.60 4.06 12.06
N ARG A 274 15.47 3.94 12.77
CA ARG A 274 15.27 2.87 13.76
C ARG A 274 15.27 1.49 13.12
N MET A 275 14.66 1.34 11.94
CA MET A 275 14.68 0.09 11.18
C MET A 275 16.11 -0.31 10.79
N ILE A 276 16.89 0.64 10.26
CA ILE A 276 18.30 0.42 9.91
C ILE A 276 19.11 -0.01 11.13
N ALA A 277 19.00 0.73 12.24
CA ALA A 277 19.74 0.43 13.46
C ALA A 277 19.45 -0.99 13.97
N ARG A 278 18.17 -1.41 13.99
CA ARG A 278 17.77 -2.77 14.38
C ARG A 278 18.38 -3.84 13.47
N LEU A 279 18.37 -3.62 12.15
CA LEU A 279 18.91 -4.56 11.17
C LEU A 279 20.44 -4.70 11.25
N LEU A 280 21.14 -3.62 11.61
CA LEU A 280 22.60 -3.62 11.74
C LEU A 280 23.11 -4.17 13.08
N LEU A 281 22.23 -4.24 14.10
CA LEU A 281 22.52 -4.82 15.41
C LEU A 281 22.12 -6.30 15.51
N ALA A 282 21.18 -6.77 14.69
CA ALA A 282 20.75 -8.16 14.71
C ALA A 282 21.90 -9.10 14.27
N PRO A 283 22.14 -10.22 14.98
CA PRO A 283 23.02 -11.26 14.48
C PRO A 283 22.51 -11.75 13.12
N ARG A 284 23.41 -11.99 12.17
CA ARG A 284 23.05 -12.70 10.93
C ARG A 284 22.73 -14.14 11.32
N PHE A 285 21.50 -14.58 11.06
CA PHE A 285 21.13 -15.99 11.17
C PHE A 285 21.94 -16.83 10.19
#